data_AF-A0A815ENE0-F1
#
_entry.id   AF-A0A815ENE0-F1
#
_cell.length_a   1.000
_cell.length_b   1.000
_cell.length_c   1.000
_cell.angle_alpha   90.00
_cell.angle_beta   90.00
_cell.angle_gamma   90.00
#
_symmetry.space_group_name_H-M   'P 1'
#
loop_
_entity.id
_entity.type
_entity.pdbx_description
1 polymer ?
#
loop_
_entity_poly.entity_id
_entity_poly.type
_entity_poly.pdbx_seq_one_letter_code
_entity_poly.pdbx_strand_id
1 'polypeptide(L)'
;MASEDEMMMDDNISCSILSTTTEHSSVLSSSSNNSPKSSITTTTSNKRKLILVIEGYHFQLKKFSKDGSLKFWRYANRTCRVLLHTNIKNEFIRYGGKSPVHSHLPDPSASEIRNLREAMRRRTDNETTPLQQIAEQEVQTDKTVHGEHYVAIVLHQQFKQLDISSKKQDGMHINWLKIKFQLIQQRLCDHQKS
;
A
#
# COMPACT_ATOMS: atom_id res chain seq x y z
N MET A 1 23.92 36.37 40.02
CA MET A 1 22.51 36.79 39.87
C MET A 1 22.21 36.82 38.39
N ALA A 2 21.57 35.77 37.89
CA ALA A 2 20.93 35.72 36.59
C ALA A 2 19.87 34.61 36.70
N SER A 3 18.63 35.04 36.78
CA SER A 3 17.41 34.25 36.92
C SER A 3 16.79 34.13 35.54
N GLU A 4 16.61 32.90 35.06
CA GLU A 4 15.88 32.62 33.83
C GLU A 4 14.63 31.82 34.18
N ASP A 5 13.51 32.41 33.76
CA ASP A 5 12.13 32.01 34.01
C ASP A 5 11.78 30.67 33.36
N GLU A 6 11.37 29.70 34.18
CA GLU A 6 10.64 28.51 33.75
C GLU A 6 9.15 28.86 33.55
N MET A 7 8.70 28.88 32.29
CA MET A 7 7.27 28.86 31.97
C MET A 7 6.83 27.43 31.68
N MET A 8 6.26 26.76 32.69
CA MET A 8 5.50 25.53 32.54
C MET A 8 4.12 25.85 31.97
N MET A 9 3.75 25.22 30.85
CA MET A 9 2.37 25.20 30.35
C MET A 9 1.80 23.81 30.65
N ASP A 10 0.92 23.74 31.65
CA ASP A 10 0.16 22.53 31.99
C ASP A 10 -1.12 22.45 31.13
N ASP A 11 -1.04 21.77 29.99
CA ASP A 11 -2.22 21.44 29.20
C ASP A 11 -2.93 20.20 29.76
N ASN A 12 -3.81 20.46 30.73
CA ASN A 12 -4.69 19.48 31.36
C ASN A 12 -5.91 19.19 30.45
N ILE A 13 -5.72 18.37 29.41
CA ILE A 13 -6.81 17.93 28.53
C ILE A 13 -7.54 16.75 29.18
N SER A 14 -8.61 17.06 29.91
CA SER A 14 -9.55 16.09 30.46
C SER A 14 -10.47 15.55 29.35
N CYS A 15 -10.15 14.36 28.83
CA CYS A 15 -11.05 13.59 27.97
C CYS A 15 -11.99 12.76 28.85
N SER A 16 -13.23 13.21 28.99
CA SER A 16 -14.33 12.48 29.63
C SER A 16 -14.70 11.25 28.79
N ILE A 17 -14.21 10.07 29.18
CA ILE A 17 -14.54 8.79 28.55
C ILE A 17 -15.96 8.39 28.98
N LEU A 18 -16.87 8.39 28.01
CA LEU A 18 -18.24 7.91 28.15
C LEU A 18 -18.21 6.39 28.45
N SER A 19 -18.50 6.01 29.69
CA SER A 19 -18.60 4.61 30.11
C SER A 19 -20.01 4.09 29.87
N THR A 20 -20.22 3.38 28.77
CA THR A 20 -21.42 2.55 28.58
C THR A 20 -21.25 1.27 29.37
N THR A 21 -21.97 1.17 30.49
CA THR A 21 -22.13 -0.06 31.28
C THR A 21 -22.98 -1.04 30.47
N THR A 22 -22.35 -2.06 29.91
CA THR A 22 -23.04 -3.20 29.30
C THR A 22 -23.15 -4.30 30.34
N GLU A 23 -24.40 -4.71 30.59
CA GLU A 23 -24.81 -5.65 31.61
C GLU A 23 -24.19 -7.05 31.42
N HIS A 24 -23.83 -7.63 32.56
CA HIS A 24 -23.29 -8.97 32.71
C HIS A 24 -24.34 -10.02 32.35
N SER A 25 -24.16 -10.71 31.22
CA SER A 25 -24.82 -11.99 30.95
C SER A 25 -23.79 -13.11 31.05
N SER A 26 -23.86 -13.85 32.15
CA SER A 26 -23.04 -15.01 32.48
C SER A 26 -23.46 -16.22 31.64
N VAL A 27 -22.90 -16.31 30.43
CA VAL A 27 -23.02 -17.49 29.58
C VAL A 27 -21.85 -18.43 29.86
N LEU A 28 -22.17 -19.61 30.40
CA LEU A 28 -21.25 -20.72 30.63
C LEU A 28 -20.61 -21.12 29.29
N SER A 29 -19.38 -20.67 29.07
CA SER A 29 -18.61 -20.96 27.87
C SER A 29 -18.00 -22.35 27.96
N SER A 30 -18.62 -23.29 27.25
CA SER A 30 -18.05 -24.56 26.86
C SER A 30 -16.65 -24.33 26.29
N SER A 31 -15.62 -24.86 26.96
CA SER A 31 -14.22 -24.78 26.54
C SER A 31 -13.99 -25.54 25.23
N SER A 32 -14.32 -24.89 24.13
CA SER A 32 -13.83 -25.26 22.81
C SER A 32 -12.38 -24.80 22.74
N ASN A 33 -11.44 -25.75 22.70
CA ASN A 33 -10.00 -25.53 22.50
C ASN A 33 -9.71 -25.02 21.08
N ASN A 34 -10.42 -23.96 20.67
CA ASN A 34 -10.15 -23.19 19.46
C ASN A 34 -8.95 -22.31 19.77
N SER A 35 -7.76 -22.92 19.92
CA SER A 35 -6.53 -22.15 19.86
C SER A 35 -6.60 -21.35 18.56
N PRO A 36 -6.59 -20.00 18.62
CA PRO A 36 -6.74 -19.17 17.44
C PRO A 36 -5.72 -19.63 16.41
N LYS A 37 -6.21 -20.21 15.31
CA LYS A 37 -5.36 -20.73 14.25
C LYS A 37 -4.74 -19.52 13.59
N SER A 38 -3.50 -19.19 13.95
CA SER A 38 -2.78 -18.05 13.39
C SER A 38 -2.86 -18.13 11.87
N SER A 39 -3.42 -17.10 11.24
CA SER A 39 -3.50 -17.02 9.78
C SER A 39 -2.10 -16.74 9.23
N ILE A 40 -1.57 -17.70 8.48
CA ILE A 40 -0.26 -17.59 7.84
C ILE A 40 -0.49 -17.27 6.37
N THR A 41 0.00 -16.11 5.95
CA THR A 41 -0.09 -15.67 4.56
C THR A 41 1.31 -15.51 4.00
N THR A 42 1.54 -15.96 2.77
CA THR A 42 2.81 -15.75 2.08
C THR A 42 2.63 -14.74 0.96
N THR A 43 3.51 -13.75 0.90
CA THR A 43 3.50 -12.66 -0.10
C THR A 43 4.88 -12.56 -0.78
N THR A 44 4.97 -11.83 -1.88
CA THR A 44 6.25 -11.56 -2.56
C THR A 44 6.58 -10.07 -2.55
N SER A 45 7.81 -9.74 -2.17
CA SER A 45 8.32 -8.36 -2.28
C SER A 45 8.56 -7.96 -3.74
N ASN A 46 8.76 -6.66 -4.00
CA ASN A 46 9.13 -6.14 -5.32
C ASN A 46 10.41 -6.76 -5.89
N LYS A 47 11.32 -7.25 -5.02
CA LYS A 47 12.55 -7.95 -5.42
C LYS A 47 12.34 -9.47 -5.57
N ARG A 48 11.08 -9.92 -5.73
CA ARG A 48 10.66 -11.33 -5.79
C ARG A 48 11.09 -12.17 -4.58
N LYS A 49 11.46 -11.53 -3.45
CA LYS A 49 11.77 -12.25 -2.21
C LYS A 49 10.48 -12.63 -1.51
N LEU A 50 10.41 -13.88 -1.05
CA LEU A 50 9.30 -14.43 -0.29
C LEU A 50 9.23 -13.78 1.10
N ILE A 51 8.04 -13.32 1.48
CA ILE A 51 7.76 -12.77 2.80
C ILE A 51 6.60 -13.53 3.43
N LEU A 52 6.80 -14.01 4.64
CA LEU A 52 5.77 -14.63 5.46
C LEU A 52 5.13 -13.57 6.36
N VAL A 53 3.80 -13.60 6.46
CA VAL A 53 3.01 -12.71 7.31
C VAL A 53 2.24 -13.57 8.30
N ILE A 54 2.43 -13.31 9.58
CA ILE A 54 1.72 -13.97 10.69
C ILE A 54 1.38 -12.90 11.72
N GLU A 55 0.11 -12.75 12.07
CA GLU A 55 -0.35 -11.80 13.09
C GLU A 55 0.15 -10.36 12.85
N GLY A 56 0.22 -9.93 11.59
CA GLY A 56 0.74 -8.61 11.19
C GLY A 56 2.27 -8.47 11.20
N TYR A 57 3.01 -9.48 11.68
CA TYR A 57 4.46 -9.51 11.65
C TYR A 57 4.98 -10.05 10.32
N HIS A 58 6.02 -9.40 9.80
CA HIS A 58 6.62 -9.72 8.51
C HIS A 58 7.96 -10.42 8.68
N PHE A 59 8.12 -11.60 8.07
CA PHE A 59 9.34 -12.37 8.14
C PHE A 59 9.94 -12.65 6.75
N GLN A 60 11.25 -12.51 6.63
CA GLN A 60 12.02 -12.81 5.44
C GLN A 60 12.66 -14.19 5.55
N LEU A 61 12.61 -14.96 4.47
CA LEU A 61 13.28 -16.25 4.40
C LEU A 61 14.80 -16.05 4.53
N LYS A 62 15.41 -16.69 5.52
CA LYS A 62 16.85 -16.61 5.77
C LYS A 62 17.59 -17.78 5.13
N LYS A 63 17.15 -19.01 5.40
CA LYS A 63 17.73 -20.25 4.88
C LYS A 63 16.79 -21.44 5.08
N PHE A 64 17.14 -22.56 4.47
CA PHE A 64 16.53 -23.87 4.73
C PHE A 64 17.39 -24.67 5.74
N SER A 65 16.82 -25.71 6.35
CA SER A 65 17.60 -26.71 7.08
C SER A 65 18.53 -27.47 6.14
N LYS A 66 19.56 -28.10 6.70
CA LYS A 66 20.45 -28.99 5.93
C LYS A 66 19.65 -30.10 5.22
N ASP A 67 18.63 -30.61 5.90
CA ASP A 67 17.78 -31.69 5.38
C ASP A 67 16.62 -31.17 4.50
N GLY A 68 16.50 -29.85 4.29
CA GLY A 68 15.43 -29.22 3.51
C GLY A 68 14.02 -29.25 4.14
N SER A 69 13.84 -29.93 5.28
CA SER A 69 12.56 -30.09 5.97
C SER A 69 11.99 -28.81 6.59
N LEU A 70 12.85 -27.83 6.91
CA LEU A 70 12.48 -26.61 7.64
C LEU A 70 12.90 -25.35 6.89
N LYS A 71 12.05 -24.32 6.98
CA LYS A 71 12.34 -22.95 6.56
C LYS A 71 12.61 -22.09 7.79
N PHE A 72 13.75 -21.40 7.79
CA PHE A 72 14.12 -20.45 8.83
C PHE A 72 13.82 -19.04 8.36
N TRP A 73 12.94 -18.36 9.08
CA TRP A 73 12.52 -17.00 8.81
C TRP A 73 13.06 -16.05 9.88
N ARG A 74 13.42 -14.84 9.47
CA ARG A 74 13.83 -13.76 10.37
C ARG A 74 12.85 -12.62 10.22
N TYR A 75 12.49 -11.96 11.31
CA TYR A 75 11.69 -10.73 11.22
C TYR A 75 12.37 -9.68 10.31
N ALA A 76 11.56 -8.93 9.55
CA ALA A 76 12.05 -7.98 8.55
C ALA A 76 12.81 -6.80 9.16
N ASN A 77 12.41 -6.32 10.34
CA ASN A 77 13.15 -5.29 11.07
C ASN A 77 14.41 -5.90 11.69
N ARG A 78 15.56 -5.25 11.48
CA ARG A 78 16.85 -5.72 11.98
C ARG A 78 16.97 -5.64 13.51
N THR A 79 16.20 -4.75 14.16
CA THR A 79 16.19 -4.58 15.62
C THR A 79 15.57 -5.78 16.32
N CYS A 80 14.57 -6.40 15.70
CA CYS A 80 13.94 -7.60 16.22
C CYS A 80 14.75 -8.86 15.84
N ARG A 81 15.06 -9.68 16.84
CA ARG A 81 15.85 -10.92 16.67
C ARG A 81 15.01 -12.19 16.69
N VAL A 82 13.68 -12.06 16.68
CA VAL A 82 12.76 -13.20 16.62
C VAL A 82 12.99 -13.97 15.32
N LEU A 83 13.12 -15.29 15.47
CA LEU A 83 13.13 -16.23 14.36
C LEU A 83 11.83 -17.02 14.37
N LEU A 84 11.41 -17.46 13.20
CA LEU A 84 10.23 -18.29 13.04
C LEU A 84 10.58 -19.48 12.16
N HIS A 85 10.14 -20.67 12.56
CA HIS A 85 10.37 -21.89 11.82
C HIS A 85 9.03 -22.38 11.26
N THR A 86 9.02 -22.66 9.96
CA THR A 86 7.90 -23.36 9.31
C THR A 86 8.38 -24.64 8.66
N ASN A 87 7.47 -25.56 8.40
CA ASN A 87 7.77 -26.69 7.53
C ASN A 87 7.83 -26.25 6.06
N ILE A 88 8.09 -27.20 5.16
CA ILE A 88 8.12 -26.95 3.72
C ILE A 88 6.77 -26.49 3.15
N LYS A 89 5.66 -26.87 3.78
CA LYS A 89 4.28 -26.46 3.45
C LYS A 89 3.87 -25.10 4.03
N ASN A 90 4.81 -24.37 4.64
CA ASN A 90 4.59 -23.08 5.32
C ASN A 90 3.66 -23.16 6.54
N GLU A 91 3.51 -24.34 7.15
CA GLU A 91 2.81 -24.48 8.43
C GLU A 91 3.74 -24.05 9.56
N PHE A 92 3.21 -23.26 10.50
CA PHE A 92 3.94 -22.78 11.67
C PHE A 92 4.33 -23.97 12.56
N ILE A 93 5.60 -23.98 12.98
CA ILE A 93 6.11 -24.97 13.93
C ILE A 93 6.37 -24.30 15.28
N ARG A 94 7.22 -23.28 15.29
CA ARG A 94 7.58 -22.54 16.50
C ARG A 94 8.30 -21.23 16.20
N TYR A 95 8.29 -20.34 17.19
CA TYR A 95 9.26 -19.26 17.30
C TYR A 95 10.62 -19.80 17.79
N GLY A 96 11.69 -19.11 17.43
CA GLY A 96 13.07 -19.45 17.81
C GLY A 96 13.94 -18.21 17.95
N GLY A 97 15.23 -18.43 18.18
CA GLY A 97 16.20 -17.37 18.47
C GLY A 97 16.44 -17.20 19.97
N LYS A 98 17.18 -16.13 20.35
CA LYS A 98 17.46 -15.83 21.76
C LYS A 98 16.25 -15.28 22.50
N SER A 99 15.35 -14.60 21.79
CA SER A 99 14.07 -14.11 22.30
C SER A 99 12.97 -14.56 21.34
N PRO A 100 11.98 -15.35 21.80
CA PRO A 100 10.82 -15.71 21.00
C PRO A 100 9.75 -14.60 20.98
N VAL A 101 9.90 -13.56 21.82
CA VAL A 101 8.94 -12.46 21.96
C VAL A 101 9.41 -11.24 21.17
N HIS A 102 8.49 -10.63 20.42
CA HIS A 102 8.73 -9.36 19.74
C HIS A 102 8.83 -8.22 20.76
N SER A 103 9.85 -7.38 20.64
CA SER A 103 10.05 -6.19 21.49
C SER A 103 9.30 -4.96 20.98
N HIS A 104 8.34 -5.14 20.07
CA HIS A 104 7.61 -4.08 19.40
C HIS A 104 6.26 -4.64 18.92
N LEU A 105 5.31 -3.75 18.71
CA LEU A 105 4.01 -4.09 18.11
C LEU A 105 4.15 -4.32 16.59
N PRO A 106 3.19 -5.02 15.95
CA PRO A 106 3.06 -5.01 14.50
C PRO A 106 2.87 -3.58 14.01
N ASP A 107 3.42 -3.26 12.84
CA ASP A 107 3.19 -1.97 12.17
C ASP A 107 1.97 -2.10 11.25
N PRO A 108 0.79 -1.58 11.65
CA PRO A 108 -0.43 -1.70 10.85
C PRO A 108 -0.29 -0.96 9.51
N SER A 109 0.32 0.22 9.50
CA SER A 109 0.52 1.01 8.29
C SER A 109 1.37 0.29 7.26
N ALA A 110 2.43 -0.41 7.67
CA ALA A 110 3.23 -1.21 6.75
C ALA A 110 2.43 -2.36 6.10
N SER A 111 1.51 -2.97 6.85
CA SER A 111 0.63 -4.02 6.34
C SER A 111 -0.41 -3.47 5.36
N GLU A 112 -1.02 -2.32 5.66
CA GLU A 112 -1.99 -1.64 4.81
C GLU A 112 -1.38 -1.21 3.48
N ILE A 113 -0.21 -0.55 3.52
CA ILE A 113 0.52 -0.13 2.32
C ILE A 113 0.85 -1.35 1.44
N ARG A 114 1.17 -2.49 2.05
CA ARG A 114 1.42 -3.72 1.30
C ARG A 114 0.15 -4.28 0.67
N ASN A 115 -0.92 -4.38 1.45
CA ASN A 115 -2.22 -4.86 0.97
C ASN A 115 -2.70 -4.01 -0.21
N LEU A 116 -2.55 -2.69 -0.12
CA LEU A 116 -2.86 -1.76 -1.20
C LEU A 116 -2.01 -2.04 -2.44
N ARG A 117 -0.68 -2.19 -2.30
CA ARG A 117 0.21 -2.50 -3.43
C ARG A 117 -0.12 -3.84 -4.09
N GLU A 118 -0.47 -4.84 -3.29
CA GLU A 118 -0.86 -6.16 -3.81
C GLU A 118 -2.21 -6.09 -4.54
N ALA A 119 -3.17 -5.35 -4.00
CA ALA A 119 -4.44 -5.11 -4.67
C ALA A 119 -4.26 -4.39 -6.01
N MET A 120 -3.41 -3.36 -6.07
CA MET A 120 -3.07 -2.68 -7.33
C MET A 120 -2.41 -3.63 -8.32
N ARG A 121 -1.43 -4.45 -7.88
CA ARG A 121 -0.78 -5.42 -8.74
C ARG A 121 -1.77 -6.44 -9.30
N ARG A 122 -2.64 -7.00 -8.46
CA ARG A 122 -3.68 -7.94 -8.92
C ARG A 122 -4.62 -7.31 -9.94
N ARG A 123 -4.97 -6.03 -9.78
CA ARG A 123 -5.75 -5.30 -10.78
C ARG A 123 -4.99 -5.22 -12.10
N THR A 124 -3.74 -4.78 -12.08
CA THR A 124 -2.90 -4.72 -13.28
C THR A 124 -2.72 -6.08 -13.96
N ASP A 125 -2.54 -7.15 -13.19
CA ASP A 125 -2.37 -8.51 -13.75
C ASP A 125 -3.68 -9.08 -14.34
N ASN A 126 -4.83 -8.69 -13.79
CA ASN A 126 -6.15 -9.12 -14.26
C ASN A 126 -6.74 -8.20 -15.35
N GLU A 127 -6.18 -7.00 -15.53
CA GLU A 127 -6.62 -6.04 -16.53
C GLU A 127 -6.09 -6.46 -17.90
N THR A 128 -6.87 -7.29 -18.58
CA THR A 128 -6.57 -7.75 -19.95
C THR A 128 -6.93 -6.71 -21.00
N THR A 129 -7.67 -5.67 -20.62
CA THR A 129 -8.13 -4.63 -21.53
C THR A 129 -6.93 -3.77 -21.96
N PRO A 130 -6.56 -3.75 -23.24
CA PRO A 130 -5.51 -2.87 -23.73
C PRO A 130 -5.87 -1.42 -23.42
N LEU A 131 -4.87 -0.59 -23.07
CA LEU A 131 -5.06 0.85 -22.82
C LEU A 131 -5.81 1.55 -23.96
N GLN A 132 -5.62 1.08 -25.20
CA GLN A 132 -6.34 1.58 -26.37
C GLN A 132 -7.85 1.35 -26.26
N GLN A 133 -8.30 0.17 -25.82
CA GLN A 133 -9.73 -0.13 -25.67
C GLN A 133 -10.36 0.68 -24.55
N ILE A 134 -9.63 0.94 -23.46
CA ILE A 134 -10.10 1.80 -22.36
C ILE A 134 -10.33 3.24 -22.88
N ALA A 135 -9.33 3.78 -23.60
CA ALA A 135 -9.44 5.11 -24.19
C ALA A 135 -10.57 5.21 -25.22
N GLU A 136 -10.75 4.20 -26.07
CA GLU A 136 -11.86 4.12 -27.02
C GLU A 136 -13.21 4.06 -26.30
N GLN A 137 -13.32 3.32 -25.18
CA GLN A 137 -14.54 3.24 -24.38
C GLN A 137 -14.88 4.59 -23.74
N GLU A 138 -13.90 5.30 -23.17
CA GLU A 138 -14.10 6.63 -22.57
C GLU A 138 -14.57 7.65 -23.63
N VAL A 139 -13.94 7.67 -24.82
CA VAL A 139 -14.36 8.51 -25.96
C VAL A 139 -15.77 8.16 -26.43
N GLN A 140 -16.17 6.89 -26.34
CA GLN A 140 -17.50 6.45 -26.74
C GLN A 140 -18.57 6.84 -25.71
N THR A 141 -18.27 6.79 -24.40
CA THR A 141 -19.20 7.17 -23.32
C THR A 141 -19.46 8.68 -23.26
N ASP A 142 -18.48 9.49 -23.64
CA ASP A 142 -18.59 10.96 -23.64
C ASP A 142 -19.50 11.50 -24.76
N LYS A 143 -19.85 10.69 -25.76
CA LYS A 143 -20.77 11.08 -26.84
C LYS A 143 -22.23 11.18 -26.38
N THR A 144 -22.56 10.63 -25.21
CA THR A 144 -23.96 10.57 -24.74
C THR A 144 -24.38 11.73 -23.83
N VAL A 145 -23.46 12.50 -23.24
CA VAL A 145 -23.81 13.63 -22.35
C VAL A 145 -22.77 14.76 -22.45
N HIS A 146 -23.05 15.78 -23.28
CA HIS A 146 -22.31 17.07 -23.33
C HIS A 146 -20.79 17.02 -23.67
N GLY A 147 -20.42 16.29 -24.73
CA GLY A 147 -19.04 15.93 -25.07
C GLY A 147 -18.08 16.98 -25.66
N GLU A 148 -18.41 18.26 -25.79
CA GLU A 148 -17.46 19.24 -26.37
C GLU A 148 -16.67 20.05 -25.33
N HIS A 149 -17.13 20.14 -24.08
CA HIS A 149 -16.49 20.99 -23.07
C HIS A 149 -15.48 20.23 -22.17
N TYR A 150 -15.58 18.89 -22.09
CA TYR A 150 -14.80 18.11 -21.13
C TYR A 150 -13.39 17.73 -21.64
N VAL A 151 -13.24 17.45 -22.94
CA VAL A 151 -11.95 17.06 -23.55
C VAL A 151 -10.89 18.17 -23.41
N ALA A 152 -11.31 19.43 -23.52
CA ALA A 152 -10.44 20.58 -23.34
C ALA A 152 -9.90 20.70 -21.90
N ILE A 153 -10.72 20.37 -20.89
CA ILE A 153 -10.36 20.48 -19.47
C ILE A 153 -9.37 19.39 -19.08
N VAL A 154 -9.58 18.14 -19.52
CA VAL A 154 -8.70 17.00 -19.18
C VAL A 154 -7.31 17.18 -19.83
N LEU A 155 -7.26 17.60 -21.10
CA LEU A 155 -5.98 17.89 -21.77
C LEU A 155 -5.26 19.08 -21.11
N HIS A 156 -5.99 20.14 -20.75
CA HIS A 156 -5.38 21.30 -20.08
C HIS A 156 -4.81 20.95 -18.69
N GLN A 157 -5.50 20.07 -17.94
CA GLN A 157 -5.04 19.58 -16.63
C GLN A 157 -3.77 18.73 -16.76
N GLN A 158 -3.68 17.84 -17.76
CA GLN A 158 -2.48 17.03 -18.00
C GLN A 158 -1.27 17.89 -18.40
N PHE A 159 -1.48 18.95 -19.20
CA PHE A 159 -0.41 19.89 -19.56
C PHE A 159 0.12 20.68 -18.35
N LYS A 160 -0.76 21.15 -17.45
CA LYS A 160 -0.34 21.82 -16.20
C LYS A 160 0.51 20.92 -15.29
N GLN A 161 0.22 19.62 -15.23
CA GLN A 161 1.02 18.70 -14.43
C GLN A 161 2.40 18.40 -15.06
N LEU A 162 2.50 18.42 -16.39
CA LEU A 162 3.77 18.25 -17.10
C LEU A 162 4.70 19.46 -16.94
N ASP A 163 4.15 20.68 -16.85
CA ASP A 163 4.94 21.90 -16.63
C ASP A 163 5.60 21.94 -15.24
N ILE A 164 4.97 21.36 -14.22
CA ILE A 164 5.50 21.36 -12.85
C ILE A 164 6.64 20.33 -12.67
N SER A 165 6.72 19.30 -13.53
CA SER A 165 7.74 18.23 -13.47
C SER A 165 8.99 18.51 -14.32
N SER A 166 8.98 19.56 -15.15
CA SER A 166 10.01 19.83 -16.18
C SER A 166 11.37 20.35 -15.65
N LYS A 167 11.67 20.30 -14.36
CA LYS A 167 12.99 20.79 -13.86
C LYS A 167 14.16 19.83 -14.06
N LYS A 168 13.97 18.58 -14.52
CA LYS A 168 15.06 17.61 -14.73
C LYS A 168 14.79 16.50 -15.79
N GLN A 169 14.27 16.82 -16.99
CA GLN A 169 14.23 15.83 -18.08
C GLN A 169 14.77 16.36 -19.41
N ASP A 170 15.45 15.47 -20.13
CA ASP A 170 16.19 15.71 -21.36
C ASP A 170 15.34 16.33 -22.48
N GLY A 171 15.89 17.37 -23.11
CA GLY A 171 15.17 18.29 -24.00
C GLY A 171 14.53 17.69 -25.26
N MET A 172 14.81 16.43 -25.62
CA MET A 172 14.17 15.79 -26.77
C MET A 172 12.70 15.41 -26.54
N HIS A 173 12.30 15.03 -25.32
CA HIS A 173 10.92 14.60 -25.05
C HIS A 173 9.93 15.77 -25.06
N ILE A 174 10.39 16.97 -24.67
CA ILE A 174 9.57 18.18 -24.60
C ILE A 174 9.19 18.68 -26.00
N ASN A 175 10.11 18.60 -26.98
CA ASN A 175 9.84 19.07 -28.35
C ASN A 175 8.78 18.22 -29.05
N TRP A 176 8.77 16.90 -28.84
CA TRP A 176 7.75 16.02 -29.41
C TRP A 176 6.35 16.31 -28.86
N LEU A 177 6.23 16.57 -27.55
CA LEU A 177 4.97 16.95 -26.91
C LEU A 177 4.45 18.31 -27.41
N LYS A 178 5.34 19.29 -27.61
CA LYS A 178 4.97 20.60 -28.19
C LYS A 178 4.41 20.47 -29.61
N ILE A 179 5.05 19.66 -30.46
CA ILE A 179 4.58 19.43 -31.84
C ILE A 179 3.20 18.78 -31.84
N LYS A 180 2.99 17.76 -30.99
CA LYS A 180 1.66 17.14 -30.85
C LYS A 180 0.60 18.13 -30.37
N PHE A 181 0.92 19.00 -29.44
CA PHE A 181 -0.01 20.02 -28.96
C PHE A 181 -0.41 21.01 -30.06
N GLN A 182 0.56 21.51 -30.84
CA GLN A 182 0.28 22.39 -31.98
C GLN A 182 -0.61 21.72 -33.03
N LEU A 183 -0.38 20.44 -33.34
CA LEU A 183 -1.24 19.70 -34.27
C LEU A 183 -2.68 19.53 -33.76
N ILE A 184 -2.86 19.34 -32.46
CA ILE A 184 -4.20 19.27 -31.85
C ILE A 184 -4.89 20.64 -31.92
N GLN A 185 -4.19 21.72 -31.57
CA GLN A 185 -4.74 23.08 -31.65
C GLN A 185 -5.14 23.45 -33.08
N GLN A 186 -4.31 23.10 -34.06
CA GLN A 186 -4.62 23.34 -35.47
C GLN A 186 -5.91 22.65 -35.91
N ARG A 187 -6.09 21.37 -35.55
CA ARG A 187 -7.30 20.62 -35.87
C ARG A 187 -8.56 21.20 -35.22
N LEU A 188 -8.44 21.70 -33.99
CA LEU A 188 -9.56 22.36 -33.30
C LEU A 188 -9.94 23.67 -34.00
N CYS A 189 -8.96 24.46 -34.45
CA CYS A 189 -9.22 25.68 -35.23
C CYS A 189 -9.86 25.39 -36.59
N ASP A 190 -9.46 24.32 -37.27
CA ASP A 190 -10.02 23.95 -38.57
C ASP A 190 -11.49 23.48 -38.43
N HIS A 191 -11.84 22.80 -37.34
CA HIS A 191 -13.21 22.37 -37.06
C HIS A 191 -14.17 23.53 -36.73
N GLN A 192 -13.67 24.65 -36.19
CA GLN A 192 -14.50 25.83 -35.91
C GLN A 192 -14.81 26.69 -37.15
N LYS A 193 -14.12 26.45 -38.26
CA LYS A 193 -14.30 27.19 -39.51
C LYS A 193 -15.21 26.49 -40.52
N SER A 194 -15.61 25.25 -40.23
CA SER A 194 -16.56 24.47 -41.02
C SER A 194 -17.96 24.58 -40.44
#